data_AF-A0A2D9PQK9-F1
#
_entry.id   AF-A0A2D9PQK9-F1
#
_cell.length_a   1.000
_cell.length_b   1.000
_cell.length_c   1.000
_cell.angle_alpha   90.00
_cell.angle_beta   90.00
_cell.angle_gamma   90.00
#
_symmetry.space_group_name_H-M   'P 1'
#
loop_
_entity.id
_entity.type
_entity.pdbx_description
1 polymer ?
#
loop_
_entity_poly.entity_id
_entity_poly.type
_entity_poly.pdbx_seq_one_letter_code
_entity_poly.pdbx_strand_id
1 'polypeptide(L)' 'MMPAASVSGLYFAHPEARYFAVDRITRDQVESYAQRKGMSIQEMERWLAPILGY' A
#
# COMPACT_ATOMS: atom_id res chain seq x y z
N MET A 1 9.42 8.41 -10.42
CA MET A 1 10.62 9.11 -9.89
C MET A 1 11.35 9.73 -11.07
N MET A 2 12.08 10.83 -10.86
CA MET A 2 12.91 11.46 -11.88
C MET A 2 14.33 11.58 -11.31
N PRO A 3 15.38 11.11 -12.00
CA PRO A 3 15.39 10.51 -13.35
C PRO A 3 14.82 9.07 -13.42
N ALA A 4 14.69 8.51 -14.63
CA ALA A 4 14.17 7.16 -14.85
C ALA A 4 15.08 6.07 -14.25
N ALA A 5 16.41 6.25 -14.33
CA ALA A 5 17.39 5.38 -13.70
C ALA A 5 17.50 5.70 -12.20
N SER A 6 16.46 5.40 -11.43
CA SER A 6 16.42 5.62 -9.99
C SER A 6 15.68 4.50 -9.27
N VAL A 7 16.14 4.17 -8.05
CA VAL A 7 15.59 3.12 -7.20
C VAL A 7 15.34 3.70 -5.81
N SER A 8 14.20 3.38 -5.19
CA SER A 8 13.90 3.71 -3.80
C SER A 8 13.25 2.51 -3.10
N GLY A 9 13.34 2.46 -1.77
CA GLY A 9 12.83 1.36 -0.97
C GLY A 9 13.07 1.56 0.52
N LEU A 10 12.70 0.56 1.32
CA LEU A 10 12.89 0.52 2.77
C LEU A 10 13.81 -0.65 3.14
N TYR A 11 14.61 -0.49 4.20
CA TYR A 11 15.47 -1.55 4.72
C TYR A 11 14.82 -2.26 5.91
N PHE A 12 14.78 -3.60 5.85
CA PHE A 12 14.34 -4.47 6.94
C PHE A 12 15.47 -5.44 7.30
N ALA A 13 15.84 -5.51 8.58
CA ALA A 13 16.97 -6.32 9.06
C ALA A 13 16.56 -7.62 9.80
N HIS A 14 15.26 -7.88 9.94
CA HIS A 14 14.78 -9.08 10.62
C HIS A 14 15.12 -10.34 9.81
N PRO A 15 15.66 -11.41 10.42
CA PRO A 15 16.12 -12.61 9.69
C PRO A 15 15.01 -13.34 8.94
N GLU A 16 13.75 -13.16 9.36
CA GLU A 16 12.59 -13.75 8.70
C GLU A 16 11.89 -12.81 7.71
N ALA A 17 12.40 -11.59 7.51
CA ALA A 17 11.83 -10.65 6.55
C ALA A 17 11.96 -11.20 5.13
N ARG A 18 10.85 -11.24 4.40
CA ARG A 18 10.76 -11.75 3.04
C ARG A 18 9.73 -10.96 2.24
N TYR A 19 9.90 -10.93 0.92
CA TYR A 19 8.87 -10.37 0.04
C TYR A 19 7.62 -11.25 0.04
N PHE A 20 6.45 -10.61 0.07
CA PHE A 20 5.16 -11.25 -0.10
C PHE A 20 4.19 -10.27 -0.77
N ALA A 21 3.14 -10.79 -1.41
CA ALA A 21 2.07 -9.98 -1.97
C ALA A 21 1.02 -9.69 -0.90
N VAL A 22 0.51 -8.45 -0.85
CA VAL A 22 -0.59 -8.07 0.07
C VAL A 22 -1.92 -8.71 -0.36
N ASP A 23 -2.10 -8.95 -1.66
CA ASP A 23 -3.32 -9.49 -2.27
C ASP A 23 -4.56 -8.60 -2.05
N ARG A 24 -5.76 -9.14 -2.31
CA ARG A 24 -7.04 -8.44 -2.22
C ARG A 24 -7.35 -7.97 -0.80
N ILE A 25 -7.73 -6.70 -0.68
CA ILE A 25 -8.15 -6.08 0.60
C ILE A 25 -9.65 -5.76 0.61
N THR A 26 -10.24 -5.83 1.79
CA THR A 26 -11.65 -5.54 2.04
C THR A 26 -11.88 -4.07 2.39
N ARG A 27 -13.14 -3.63 2.33
CA ARG A 27 -13.51 -2.23 2.55
C ARG A 27 -13.14 -1.71 3.94
N ASP A 28 -13.29 -2.53 4.97
CA ASP A 28 -12.90 -2.19 6.34
C ASP A 28 -11.40 -1.88 6.47
N GLN A 29 -10.54 -2.59 5.75
CA GLN A 29 -9.10 -2.30 5.71
C GLN A 29 -8.80 -0.98 5.00
N VAL A 30 -9.52 -0.67 3.91
CA VAL A 30 -9.40 0.60 3.19
C VAL A 30 -9.82 1.77 4.10
N GLU A 31 -10.96 1.65 4.78
CA GLU A 31 -11.47 2.66 5.72
C GLU A 31 -10.51 2.90 6.88
N SER A 32 -10.00 1.82 7.48
CA SER A 32 -8.99 1.88 8.54
C SER A 32 -7.71 2.57 8.08
N TYR A 33 -7.23 2.28 6.87
CA TYR A 33 -6.01 2.89 6.35
C TYR A 33 -6.21 4.34 5.94
N ALA A 34 -7.36 4.70 5.35
CA ALA A 34 -7.74 6.07 5.05
C ALA A 34 -7.74 6.93 6.32
N GLN A 35 -8.32 6.44 7.41
CA GLN A 35 -8.30 7.12 8.71
C GLN A 35 -6.86 7.32 9.23
N ARG A 36 -6.02 6.28 9.22
CA ARG A 36 -4.61 6.38 9.68
C ARG A 36 -3.79 7.35 8.85
N LYS A 37 -4.11 7.51 7.57
CA LYS A 37 -3.40 8.40 6.65
C LYS A 37 -4.02 9.80 6.56
N GLY A 38 -5.16 10.03 7.20
CA GLY A 38 -5.90 11.29 7.12
C GLY A 38 -6.39 11.60 5.71
N MET A 39 -6.72 10.57 4.93
CA MET A 39 -7.17 10.67 3.53
C MET A 39 -8.64 10.28 3.42
N SER A 40 -9.32 10.77 2.39
CA SER A 40 -10.67 10.28 2.07
C SER A 40 -10.63 8.83 1.59
N ILE A 41 -11.74 8.10 1.75
CA ILE A 41 -11.88 6.74 1.22
C ILE A 41 -11.69 6.73 -0.30
N GLN A 42 -12.24 7.73 -0.99
CA GLN A 42 -12.15 7.86 -2.46
C GLN A 42 -10.70 8.01 -2.94
N GLU A 43 -9.90 8.83 -2.24
CA GLU A 43 -8.47 8.95 -2.55
C GLU A 43 -7.73 7.64 -2.26
N MET A 44 -8.09 6.95 -1.18
CA MET A 44 -7.46 5.68 -0.83
C MET A 44 -7.77 4.58 -1.85
N GLU A 45 -9.02 4.45 -2.26
CA GLU A 45 -9.46 3.52 -3.31
C GLU A 45 -8.76 3.83 -4.64
N ARG A 46 -8.52 5.10 -4.97
CA ARG A 46 -7.75 5.47 -6.17
C ARG A 46 -6.31 4.95 -6.13
N TRP A 47 -5.63 5.06 -4.98
CA TRP A 47 -4.25 4.57 -4.84
C TRP A 47 -4.15 3.05 -4.74
N LEU A 48 -5.16 2.39 -4.15
CA LEU A 48 -5.18 0.94 -3.91
C LEU A 48 -6.03 0.16 -4.93
N ALA A 49 -6.54 0.81 -5.97
CA ALA A 49 -7.44 0.23 -6.97
C ALA A 49 -7.04 -1.17 -7.48
N PRO A 50 -5.75 -1.48 -7.75
CA PRO A 50 -5.37 -2.80 -8.25
C PRO A 50 -5.64 -3.96 -7.28
N ILE A 51 -5.73 -3.68 -5.98
CA ILE A 51 -5.86 -4.69 -4.92
C ILE A 51 -7.20 -4.63 -4.18
N LEU A 52 -8.17 -3.82 -4.60
CA LEU A 52 -9.51 -3.86 -4.01
C LEU A 52 -10.16 -5.23 -4.29
N GLY A 53 -10.74 -5.83 -3.25
CA GLY A 53 -11.42 -7.13 -3.28
C GLY A 53 -12.95 -7.02 -3.29
N TYR A 54 -13.50 -5.84 -3.57
CA TYR A 54 -14.93 -5.54 -3.58
C TYR A 54 -15.28 -4.57 -4.71
#